data_AF-A0A661KF83-F1
#
_entry.id   AF-A0A661KF83-F1
#
_cell.length_a   1.000
_cell.length_b   1.000
_cell.length_c   1.000
_cell.angle_alpha   90.00
_cell.angle_beta   90.00
_cell.angle_gamma   90.00
#
_symmetry.space_group_name_H-M   'P 1'
#
loop_
_entity.id
_entity.type
_entity.pdbx_description
1 polymer ?
#
loop_
_entity_poly.entity_id
_entity_poly.type
_entity_poly.pdbx_seq_one_letter_code
_entity_poly.pdbx_strand_id
1 'polypeptide(L)'
;MEKKLKKPLIPARVFMVGEGKIPRDVLEKIEDDHLKIFLREPNPELWPEEIKHLATYLPEDEQVKWKINKIISRYKNAIDTALREWLSNIEDEIIQSDLLKKSSRNNILENILDYLRELIEEAGFLTGNK
;
A
#
# COMPACT_ATOMS: atom_id res chain seq x y z
N MET A 1 9.63 20.28 -13.14
CA MET A 1 9.91 18.82 -13.26
C MET A 1 8.59 18.09 -13.52
N GLU A 2 8.15 18.03 -14.77
CA GLU A 2 6.98 17.23 -15.16
C GLU A 2 7.40 15.77 -15.37
N LYS A 3 7.32 14.94 -14.32
CA LYS A 3 7.27 13.49 -14.52
C LYS A 3 5.92 13.16 -15.14
N LYS A 4 5.86 13.15 -16.47
CA LYS A 4 4.72 12.73 -17.28
C LYS A 4 4.05 11.51 -16.65
N LEU A 5 2.75 11.62 -16.36
CA LEU A 5 1.87 10.56 -15.87
C LEU A 5 1.84 9.38 -16.87
N LYS A 6 2.85 8.49 -16.80
CA LYS A 6 3.00 7.31 -17.65
C LYS A 6 2.17 6.10 -17.19
N LYS A 7 1.52 6.18 -16.02
CA LYS A 7 0.69 5.08 -15.50
C LYS A 7 -0.53 4.88 -16.39
N PRO A 8 -0.95 3.65 -16.71
CA PRO A 8 -2.16 3.40 -17.49
C PRO A 8 -3.41 3.95 -16.78
N LEU A 9 -4.47 4.18 -17.54
CA LEU A 9 -5.77 4.50 -16.96
C LEU A 9 -6.28 3.29 -16.17
N ILE A 10 -6.94 3.56 -15.04
CA ILE A 10 -7.64 2.57 -14.23
C ILE A 10 -9.05 2.43 -14.81
N PRO A 11 -9.38 1.30 -15.48
CA PRO A 11 -10.64 1.18 -16.22
C PRO A 11 -11.88 1.44 -15.36
N ALA A 12 -11.88 0.93 -14.12
CA ALA A 12 -12.98 1.13 -13.18
C ALA A 12 -13.31 2.63 -12.98
N ARG A 13 -12.29 3.50 -12.92
CA ARG A 13 -12.48 4.94 -12.73
C ARG A 13 -12.95 5.65 -13.99
N VAL A 14 -12.52 5.18 -15.17
CA VAL A 14 -13.05 5.65 -16.45
C VAL A 14 -14.54 5.32 -16.55
N PHE A 15 -14.93 4.09 -16.20
CA PHE A 15 -16.35 3.69 -16.16
C PHE A 15 -17.13 4.51 -15.14
N MET A 16 -16.60 4.77 -13.94
CA MET A 16 -17.27 5.61 -12.94
C MET A 16 -17.60 7.00 -13.47
N VAL A 17 -16.67 7.63 -14.19
CA VAL A 17 -16.90 8.95 -14.82
C VAL A 17 -17.92 8.83 -15.95
N GLY A 18 -17.79 7.84 -16.83
CA GLY A 18 -18.67 7.65 -17.98
C GLY A 18 -20.12 7.25 -17.62
N GLU A 19 -20.30 6.50 -16.53
CA GLU A 19 -21.60 6.04 -16.03
C GLU A 19 -22.27 7.05 -15.08
N GLY A 20 -21.62 8.18 -14.77
CA GLY A 20 -22.18 9.20 -13.88
C GLY A 20 -22.25 8.78 -12.41
N LYS A 21 -21.37 7.86 -11.96
CA LYS A 21 -21.25 7.49 -10.54
C LYS A 21 -20.70 8.63 -9.67
N ILE A 22 -19.98 9.57 -10.30
CA ILE A 22 -19.56 10.83 -9.68
C ILE A 22 -20.50 11.93 -10.21
N PRO A 23 -21.15 12.72 -9.34
CA PRO A 23 -22.01 13.82 -9.77
C PRO A 23 -21.29 14.79 -10.71
N ARG A 24 -21.99 15.23 -11.74
CA ARG A 24 -21.39 16.09 -12.78
C ARG A 24 -20.87 17.41 -12.24
N ASP A 25 -21.59 18.01 -11.29
CA ASP A 25 -21.21 19.26 -10.63
C ASP A 25 -19.95 19.12 -9.74
N VAL A 26 -19.62 17.90 -9.33
CA VAL A 26 -18.36 17.57 -8.65
C VAL A 26 -17.24 17.51 -9.69
N LEU A 27 -17.44 16.80 -10.80
CA LEU A 27 -16.43 16.68 -11.87
C LEU A 27 -16.10 18.02 -12.54
N GLU A 28 -17.08 18.89 -12.75
CA GLU A 28 -16.88 20.20 -13.38
C GLU A 28 -16.01 21.17 -12.55
N LYS A 29 -15.84 20.89 -11.25
CA LYS A 29 -14.96 21.67 -10.34
C LYS A 29 -13.53 21.15 -10.31
N ILE A 30 -13.22 20.07 -11.02
CA ILE A 30 -11.94 19.39 -10.98
C ILE A 30 -11.13 19.78 -12.22
N GLU A 31 -9.91 20.26 -12.00
CA GLU A 31 -8.98 20.54 -13.09
C GLU A 31 -8.63 19.28 -13.88
N ASP A 32 -8.42 19.42 -15.19
CA ASP A 32 -8.09 18.30 -16.08
C ASP A 32 -6.88 17.49 -15.60
N ASP A 33 -5.86 18.15 -15.05
CA ASP A 33 -4.66 17.49 -14.54
C ASP A 33 -4.94 16.68 -13.27
N HIS A 34 -5.80 17.19 -12.40
CA HIS A 34 -6.29 16.44 -11.24
C HIS A 34 -7.16 15.25 -11.66
N LEU A 35 -8.01 15.41 -12.67
CA LEU A 35 -8.79 14.30 -13.22
C LEU A 35 -7.87 13.22 -13.82
N LYS A 36 -6.79 13.60 -14.53
CA LYS A 36 -5.79 12.64 -15.01
C LYS A 36 -5.11 11.88 -13.87
N ILE A 37 -4.85 12.53 -12.73
CA ILE A 37 -4.31 11.88 -11.54
C ILE A 37 -5.33 10.89 -10.98
N PHE A 38 -6.59 11.29 -10.78
CA PHE A 38 -7.66 10.41 -10.33
C PHE A 38 -7.76 9.15 -11.20
N LEU A 39 -7.69 9.30 -12.53
CA LEU A 39 -7.81 8.17 -13.45
C LEU A 39 -6.58 7.24 -13.49
N ARG A 40 -5.44 7.59 -12.88
CA ARG A 40 -4.16 6.86 -13.06
C ARG A 40 -3.42 6.50 -11.78
N GLU A 41 -3.63 7.24 -10.69
CA GLU A 41 -2.94 7.01 -9.42
C GLU A 41 -3.80 6.14 -8.50
N PRO A 42 -3.51 4.84 -8.32
CA PRO A 42 -4.34 3.96 -7.51
C PRO A 42 -4.44 4.38 -6.04
N ASN A 43 -3.43 5.05 -5.48
CA ASN A 43 -3.40 5.40 -4.05
C ASN A 43 -3.96 6.81 -3.78
N PRO A 44 -5.11 6.95 -3.08
CA PRO A 44 -5.68 8.26 -2.76
C PRO A 44 -4.81 9.16 -1.87
N GLU A 45 -3.87 8.60 -1.10
CA GLU A 45 -2.92 9.40 -0.30
C GLU A 45 -1.93 10.18 -1.17
N LEU A 46 -1.72 9.77 -2.43
CA LEU A 46 -0.86 10.46 -3.39
C LEU A 46 -1.63 11.49 -4.23
N TRP A 47 -2.93 11.63 -4.00
CA TRP A 47 -3.74 12.59 -4.74
C TRP A 47 -3.59 14.01 -4.18
N PRO A 48 -3.72 15.03 -5.05
CA PRO A 48 -3.96 16.41 -4.62
C PRO A 48 -5.15 16.50 -3.66
N GLU A 49 -5.06 17.41 -2.70
CA GLU A 49 -6.10 17.59 -1.66
C GLU A 49 -7.46 17.92 -2.29
N GLU A 50 -7.42 18.67 -3.39
CA GLU A 50 -8.54 19.13 -4.20
C GLU A 50 -9.42 17.96 -4.68
N ILE A 51 -8.85 16.77 -4.89
CA ILE A 51 -9.58 15.59 -5.37
C ILE A 51 -9.65 14.45 -4.36
N LYS A 52 -9.12 14.60 -3.13
CA LYS A 52 -9.20 13.52 -2.13
C LYS A 52 -10.64 13.14 -1.79
N HIS A 53 -11.57 14.09 -1.87
CA HIS A 53 -13.00 13.83 -1.69
C HIS A 53 -13.55 12.80 -2.69
N LEU A 54 -12.94 12.63 -3.86
CA LEU A 54 -13.33 11.61 -4.84
C LEU A 54 -13.19 10.18 -4.32
N ALA A 55 -12.38 9.96 -3.27
CA ALA A 55 -12.23 8.64 -2.65
C ALA A 55 -13.56 8.08 -2.13
N THR A 56 -14.53 8.94 -1.81
CA THR A 56 -15.88 8.54 -1.36
C THR A 56 -16.72 7.85 -2.43
N TYR A 57 -16.38 8.02 -3.70
CA TYR A 57 -17.07 7.39 -4.83
C TYR A 57 -16.41 6.10 -5.31
N LEU A 58 -15.22 5.76 -4.80
CA LEU A 58 -14.52 4.54 -5.20
C LEU A 58 -15.34 3.28 -4.84
N PRO A 59 -15.09 2.15 -5.51
CA PRO A 59 -15.59 0.85 -5.07
C PRO A 59 -15.32 0.59 -3.58
N GLU A 60 -16.23 -0.11 -2.90
CA GLU A 60 -16.17 -0.33 -1.45
C GLU A 60 -14.85 -0.98 -1.01
N ASP A 61 -14.37 -1.95 -1.77
CA ASP A 61 -13.08 -2.62 -1.57
C ASP A 61 -11.89 -1.64 -1.65
N GLU A 62 -11.90 -0.72 -2.62
CA GLU A 62 -10.89 0.35 -2.71
C GLU A 62 -11.01 1.33 -1.53
N GLN A 63 -12.22 1.69 -1.12
CA GLN A 63 -12.43 2.56 0.05
C GLN A 63 -11.91 1.92 1.34
N VAL A 64 -12.23 0.65 1.57
CA VAL A 64 -11.76 -0.12 2.72
C VAL A 64 -10.24 -0.20 2.71
N LYS A 65 -9.64 -0.55 1.57
CA LYS A 65 -8.19 -0.59 1.40
C LYS A 65 -7.53 0.75 1.72
N TRP A 66 -8.09 1.85 1.21
CA TRP A 66 -7.58 3.19 1.53
C TRP A 66 -7.68 3.53 3.02
N LYS A 67 -8.83 3.28 3.65
CA LYS A 67 -9.04 3.52 5.09
C LYS A 67 -8.06 2.70 5.94
N ILE A 68 -7.87 1.42 5.60
CA ILE A 68 -6.91 0.54 6.27
C ILE A 68 -5.49 1.08 6.10
N ASN A 69 -5.06 1.42 4.89
CA ASN A 69 -3.73 1.98 4.65
C ASN A 69 -3.48 3.26 5.45
N LYS A 70 -4.50 4.13 5.57
CA LYS A 70 -4.44 5.35 6.38
C LYS A 70 -4.33 5.07 7.88
N ILE A 71 -4.95 3.99 8.37
CA ILE A 71 -4.81 3.56 9.76
C ILE A 71 -3.41 2.98 9.97
N ILE A 72 -2.99 2.02 9.14
CA ILE A 72 -1.68 1.36 9.25
C ILE A 72 -0.53 2.37 9.16
N SER A 73 -0.61 3.36 8.28
CA SER A 73 0.45 4.36 8.11
C SER A 73 0.71 5.18 9.38
N ARG A 74 -0.30 5.36 10.24
CA ARG A 74 -0.13 6.01 11.57
C ARG A 74 0.76 5.20 12.50
N TYR A 75 0.77 3.88 12.34
CA TYR A 75 1.57 2.96 13.14
C TYR A 75 2.90 2.60 12.47
N LYS A 76 3.20 3.16 11.29
CA LYS A 76 4.42 2.83 10.53
C LYS A 76 5.67 2.93 11.39
N ASN A 77 5.86 4.02 12.13
CA ASN A 77 7.05 4.20 12.96
C ASN A 77 7.15 3.16 14.08
N ALA A 78 6.02 2.84 14.73
CA ALA A 78 6.00 1.83 15.79
C ALA A 78 6.36 0.44 15.24
N ILE A 79 5.82 0.09 14.06
CA ILE A 79 6.15 -1.16 13.35
C ILE A 79 7.62 -1.16 12.94
N ASP A 80 8.12 -0.09 12.32
CA ASP A 80 9.51 0.02 11.88
C ASP A 80 10.48 -0.11 13.07
N THR A 81 10.18 0.50 14.22
CA THR A 81 11.00 0.39 15.44
C THR A 81 11.01 -1.05 15.95
N ALA A 82 9.84 -1.67 16.12
CA ALA A 82 9.75 -3.03 16.64
C ALA A 82 10.45 -4.05 15.73
N LEU A 83 10.29 -3.92 14.40
CA LEU A 83 10.96 -4.77 13.43
C LEU A 83 12.48 -4.58 13.44
N ARG A 84 12.97 -3.35 13.57
CA ARG A 84 14.42 -3.08 13.64
C ARG A 84 15.05 -3.72 14.87
N GLU A 85 14.40 -3.59 16.02
CA GLU A 85 14.87 -4.17 17.28
C GLU A 85 14.90 -5.71 17.19
N TRP A 86 13.81 -6.30 16.70
CA TRP A 86 13.72 -7.74 16.50
C TRP A 86 14.77 -8.27 15.52
N LEU A 87 14.97 -7.60 14.38
CA LEU A 87 16.00 -7.96 13.39
C LEU A 87 17.41 -7.83 13.96
N SER A 88 17.68 -6.81 14.78
CA SER A 88 18.99 -6.64 15.43
C SER A 88 19.31 -7.82 16.35
N ASN A 89 18.35 -8.27 17.15
CA ASN A 89 18.53 -9.42 18.04
C ASN A 89 18.81 -10.71 17.26
N ILE A 90 18.10 -10.92 16.14
CA ILE A 90 18.36 -12.07 15.25
C ILE A 90 19.76 -11.98 14.63
N GLU A 91 20.16 -10.82 14.11
CA GLU A 91 21.50 -10.64 13.55
C GLU A 91 22.58 -10.95 14.59
N ASP A 92 22.42 -10.49 15.83
CA ASP A 92 23.35 -10.76 16.95
C ASP A 92 23.44 -12.26 17.27
N GLU A 93 22.32 -12.98 17.35
CA GLU A 93 22.30 -14.44 17.59
C GLU A 93 22.96 -15.23 16.45
N ILE A 94 22.72 -14.83 15.20
CA ILE A 94 23.32 -15.50 14.03
C ILE A 94 24.84 -15.26 13.99
N ILE A 95 25.32 -14.07 14.37
CA ILE A 95 26.75 -13.77 14.50
C ILE A 95 27.37 -14.63 15.61
N GLN A 96 26.74 -14.68 16.79
CA GLN A 96 27.23 -15.46 17.93
C GLN A 96 27.29 -16.97 17.66
N SER A 97 26.39 -17.49 16.82
CA SER A 97 26.32 -18.90 16.44
C SER A 97 27.21 -19.29 15.23
N ASP A 98 27.98 -18.34 14.68
CA ASP A 98 28.83 -18.51 13.48
C ASP A 98 28.05 -19.02 12.23
N LEU A 99 26.73 -18.80 12.20
CA LEU A 99 25.84 -19.22 11.11
C LEU A 99 25.97 -18.36 9.86
N LEU A 100 26.39 -17.09 10.02
CA LEU A 100 26.64 -16.15 8.91
C LEU A 100 27.78 -16.58 7.98
N LYS A 101 28.76 -17.36 8.48
CA LYS A 101 29.80 -17.93 7.62
C LYS A 101 29.30 -19.11 6.77
N LYS A 102 28.22 -19.76 7.22
CA LYS A 102 27.61 -20.93 6.56
C LYS A 102 26.46 -20.57 5.61
N SER A 103 25.80 -19.43 5.84
CA SER A 103 24.61 -18.99 5.09
C SER A 103 24.82 -17.61 4.47
N SER A 104 24.28 -17.38 3.27
CA SER A 104 24.28 -16.04 2.68
C SER A 104 23.31 -15.10 3.42
N ARG A 105 23.62 -13.79 3.48
CA ARG A 105 22.74 -12.78 4.09
C ARG A 105 21.35 -12.75 3.44
N ASN A 106 21.29 -12.96 2.11
CA ASN A 106 20.03 -12.99 1.38
C ASN A 106 19.16 -14.17 1.80
N ASN A 107 19.76 -15.35 2.00
CA ASN A 107 19.01 -16.52 2.47
C ASN A 107 18.42 -16.28 3.86
N ILE A 108 19.15 -15.62 4.76
CA ILE A 108 18.64 -15.29 6.10
C ILE A 108 17.43 -14.37 6.01
N LEU A 109 17.50 -13.32 5.18
CA LEU A 109 16.39 -12.39 4.98
C LEU A 109 15.16 -13.08 4.35
N GLU A 110 15.36 -13.97 3.39
CA GLU A 110 14.27 -14.76 2.80
C GLU A 110 13.58 -15.64 3.85
N ASN A 111 14.35 -16.37 4.66
CA ASN A 111 13.79 -17.21 5.74
C ASN A 111 13.02 -16.37 6.78
N ILE A 112 13.53 -15.20 7.15
CA ILE A 112 12.84 -14.28 8.07
C ILE A 112 11.52 -13.81 7.45
N LEU A 113 11.51 -13.45 6.17
CA LEU A 113 10.31 -13.00 5.47
C LEU A 113 9.27 -14.12 5.36
N ASP A 114 9.69 -15.35 5.09
CA ASP A 114 8.80 -16.50 5.02
C ASP A 114 8.19 -16.82 6.39
N TYR A 115 9.00 -16.81 7.47
CA TYR A 115 8.50 -16.96 8.83
C TYR A 115 7.47 -15.87 9.22
N LEU A 116 7.74 -14.61 8.87
CA LEU A 116 6.78 -13.52 9.11
C LEU A 116 5.48 -13.72 8.34
N ARG A 117 5.53 -14.23 7.11
CA ARG A 117 4.31 -14.55 6.32
C ARG A 117 3.50 -15.64 7.00
N GLU A 118 4.15 -16.71 7.45
CA GLU A 118 3.51 -17.81 8.18
C GLU A 118 2.82 -17.31 9.45
N LEU A 119 3.49 -16.48 10.26
CA LEU A 119 2.88 -15.90 11.46
C LEU A 119 1.63 -15.05 11.15
N ILE A 120 1.65 -14.29 10.06
CA ILE A 120 0.51 -13.47 9.65
C ILE A 120 -0.64 -14.38 9.15
N GLU A 121 -0.33 -15.48 8.46
CA GLU A 121 -1.30 -16.50 8.06
C GLU A 121 -1.94 -17.19 9.27
N GLU A 122 -1.14 -17.64 10.23
CA GLU A 122 -1.61 -18.31 11.46
C GLU A 122 -2.46 -17.41 12.34
N ALA A 123 -2.13 -16.11 12.40
CA ALA A 123 -2.92 -15.12 13.12
C ALA A 123 -4.26 -14.80 12.43
N GLY A 124 -4.58 -15.45 11.30
CA GLY A 124 -5.86 -15.33 10.61
C GLY A 124 -5.99 -14.08 9.73
N PHE A 125 -4.89 -13.35 9.50
CA PHE A 125 -4.91 -12.12 8.70
C PHE A 125 -4.77 -12.36 7.19
N LEU A 126 -4.34 -13.55 6.76
CA LEU A 126 -4.19 -13.92 5.34
C LEU A 126 -5.12 -15.08 4.89
N THR A 127 -5.93 -15.62 5.79
CA THR A 127 -6.94 -16.64 5.47
C THR A 127 -8.18 -16.00 4.85
N GLY A 128 -8.03 -15.56 3.60
CA GLY A 128 -9.11 -14.96 2.82
C GLY A 128 -8.89 -15.20 1.33
N ASN A 129 -8.81 -16.47 0.94
CA ASN A 129 -9.18 -17.02 -0.38
C ASN A 129 -8.81 -18.51 -0.43
N LYS A 130 -9.76 -19.37 -0.08
CA LYS A 130 -9.92 -20.70 -0.67
C LYS A 130 -11.38 -20.86 -1.07
#